data_AF-A0A1D2SLS1-F1
#
_entry.id   AF-A0A1D2SLS1-F1
#
_cell.length_a   1.000
_cell.length_b   1.000
_cell.length_c   1.000
_cell.angle_alpha   90.00
_cell.angle_beta   90.00
_cell.angle_gamma   90.00
#
_symmetry.space_group_name_H-M   'P 1'
#
loop_
_entity.id
_entity.type
_entity.pdbx_description
1 polymer ?
#
loop_
_entity_poly.entity_id
_entity_poly.type
_entity_poly.pdbx_seq_one_letter_code
_entity_poly.pdbx_strand_id
1 'polypeptide(L)' 'MPYFVFRMGGLAGLPERLAEAPSYREAKAILRDLRAREGDDAAPIRMIFAANEFEAADLLMQPREPDPSLYGADD' A
#
# COMPACT_ATOMS: atom_id res chain seq x y z
N MET A 1 9.04 -5.71 -12.50
CA MET A 1 7.78 -5.52 -11.76
C MET A 1 7.88 -4.16 -11.09
N PRO A 2 6.90 -3.26 -11.27
CA PRO A 2 6.91 -1.94 -10.63
C PRO A 2 6.28 -1.98 -9.23
N TYR A 3 6.42 -0.87 -8.53
CA TYR A 3 5.69 -0.56 -7.32
C TYR A 3 4.45 0.25 -7.66
N PHE A 4 3.31 -0.16 -7.12
CA PHE A 4 2.06 0.58 -7.22
C PHE A 4 1.74 1.24 -5.89
N VAL A 5 1.23 2.47 -5.94
CA VAL A 5 0.81 3.24 -4.77
C VAL A 5 -0.71 3.37 -4.79
N PHE A 6 -1.35 3.00 -3.70
CA PHE A 6 -2.81 2.97 -3.56
C PHE A 6 -3.26 3.74 -2.31
N ARG A 7 -4.40 4.43 -2.42
CA ARG A 7 -5.18 4.94 -1.31
C ARG A 7 -6.17 3.87 -0.87
N MET A 8 -6.14 3.50 0.40
CA MET A 8 -7.16 2.64 0.99
C MET A 8 -8.43 3.43 1.30
N GLY A 9 -9.59 2.78 1.25
CA GLY A 9 -10.86 3.43 1.58
C GLY A 9 -11.33 4.41 0.51
N GLY A 10 -11.09 4.10 -0.77
CA GLY A 10 -11.68 4.81 -1.90
C GLY A 10 -13.19 4.54 -2.03
N LEU A 11 -13.74 4.83 -3.21
CA LEU A 11 -15.15 4.55 -3.52
C LEU A 11 -15.49 3.07 -3.21
N ALA A 12 -16.53 2.86 -2.39
CA ALA A 12 -16.97 1.54 -1.92
C ALA A 12 -15.95 0.73 -1.10
N GLY A 13 -14.92 1.37 -0.54
CA GLY A 13 -13.89 0.70 0.28
C GLY A 13 -12.78 0.03 -0.51
N LEU A 14 -12.77 0.19 -1.84
CA LEU A 14 -11.74 -0.37 -2.72
C LEU A 14 -10.47 0.50 -2.69
N PRO A 15 -9.28 -0.11 -2.90
CA PRO A 15 -8.04 0.64 -3.04
C PRO A 15 -8.02 1.39 -4.37
N GLU A 16 -7.75 2.69 -4.31
CA GLU A 16 -7.65 3.55 -5.49
C GLU A 16 -6.18 3.73 -5.89
N ARG A 17 -5.83 3.42 -7.14
CA ARG A 17 -4.47 3.58 -7.66
C ARG A 17 -4.13 5.05 -7.81
N LEU A 18 -3.11 5.51 -7.09
CA LEU A 18 -2.63 6.89 -7.14
C LEU A 18 -1.43 7.05 -8.10
N ALA A 19 -0.53 6.07 -8.11
CA ALA A 19 0.69 6.14 -8.92
C ALA A 19 1.32 4.75 -9.15
N GLU A 20 2.25 4.69 -10.10
CA GLU A 20 3.17 3.58 -10.31
C GLU A 20 4.60 4.11 -10.40
N ALA A 21 5.58 3.30 -9.99
CA ALA A 21 6.99 3.63 -10.06
C ALA A 21 7.84 2.38 -10.31
N PRO A 22 8.93 2.48 -11.08
CA PRO A 22 9.77 1.31 -11.37
C PRO A 22 10.63 0.86 -10.18
N SER A 23 10.75 1.68 -9.14
CA SER A 23 11.64 1.45 -7.99
C SER A 23 11.02 1.87 -6.67
N TYR A 24 11.38 1.16 -5.59
CA TYR A 24 10.92 1.45 -4.23
C TYR A 24 11.21 2.89 -3.81
N ARG A 25 12.38 3.42 -4.20
CA ARG A 25 12.80 4.78 -3.84
C ARG A 25 11.85 5.83 -4.42
N GLU A 26 11.43 5.68 -5.67
CA GLU A 26 10.48 6.57 -6.32
C GLU A 26 9.07 6.39 -5.75
N ALA A 27 8.62 5.15 -5.58
CA ALA A 27 7.34 4.86 -4.95
C ALA A 27 7.22 5.46 -3.55
N LYS A 28 8.28 5.35 -2.74
CA LYS A 28 8.35 5.94 -1.40
C LYS A 28 8.35 7.46 -1.44
N ALA A 29 9.02 8.08 -2.41
CA ALA A 29 8.99 9.53 -2.57
C ALA A 29 7.58 10.02 -2.90
N ILE A 30 6.90 9.35 -3.85
CA ILE A 30 5.51 9.64 -4.22
C ILE A 30 4.57 9.43 -3.03
N LEU A 31 4.68 8.31 -2.33
CA LEU A 31 3.88 8.02 -1.15
C LEU A 31 4.05 9.08 -0.05
N ARG A 32 5.28 9.56 0.18
CA ARG A 32 5.55 10.60 1.17
C ARG A 32 4.96 11.95 0.76
N ASP A 33 5.06 12.29 -0.52
CA ASP A 33 4.49 13.51 -1.08
C ASP A 33 2.95 13.50 -1.02
N LEU A 34 2.32 12.38 -1.37
CA LEU A 34 0.86 12.21 -1.27
C LEU A 34 0.37 12.32 0.17
N ARG A 35 1.06 11.68 1.13
CA ARG A 35 0.74 11.83 2.56
C ARG A 35 0.90 13.27 3.06
N ALA A 36 1.90 14.00 2.57
CA ALA A 36 2.09 15.40 2.92
C ALA A 36 0.98 16.31 2.37
N ARG A 37 0.36 15.95 1.23
CA ARG A 37 -0.73 16.71 0.62
C ARG A 37 -2.09 16.46 1.26
N GLU A 38 -2.39 15.21 1.62
CA GLU A 38 -3.72 14.81 2.10
C GLU A 38 -3.93 15.10 3.61
N GLY A 39 -2.86 15.31 4.39
CA GLY A 39 -2.95 15.60 5.83
C GLY A 39 -3.13 14.34 6.70
N ASP A 40 -3.28 14.53 8.02
CA ASP A 40 -3.28 13.43 9.01
C ASP A 40 -4.58 12.61 9.01
N ASP A 41 -5.71 13.23 8.66
CA ASP A 41 -7.03 12.58 8.50
C ASP A 41 -7.20 11.82 7.16
N ALA A 42 -6.14 11.76 6.35
CA ALA A 42 -6.17 11.10 5.06
C ALA A 42 -6.35 9.59 5.18
N ALA A 43 -7.03 9.01 4.19
CA ALA A 43 -7.17 7.57 4.11
C ALA A 43 -5.79 6.91 3.90
N PRO A 44 -5.56 5.70 4.45
CA PRO A 44 -4.21 5.15 4.51
C PRO A 44 -3.64 4.87 3.11
N ILE A 45 -2.54 5.53 2.77
CA ILE A 45 -1.82 5.30 1.52
C ILE A 45 -0.79 4.18 1.71
N ARG A 46 -0.88 3.14 0.89
CA ARG A 46 0.03 1.98 0.89
C ARG A 46 0.71 1.84 -0.47
N MET A 47 1.89 1.22 -0.48
CA MET A 47 2.58 0.83 -1.71
C MET A 47 2.85 -0.67 -1.70
N ILE A 48 2.80 -1.29 -2.88
CA ILE A 48 3.02 -2.72 -3.06
C ILE A 48 3.78 -3.01 -4.35
N PHE A 49 4.60 -4.05 -4.32
CA PHE A 49 5.33 -4.54 -5.48
C PHE A 49 4.53 -5.67 -6.13
N ALA A 50 4.18 -5.51 -7.40
CA ALA A 50 3.33 -6.47 -8.10
C ALA A 50 3.64 -6.50 -9.60
N ALA A 51 3.17 -7.52 -10.29
CA ALA A 51 3.29 -7.64 -11.73
C ALA A 51 2.42 -6.62 -12.48
N ASN A 52 1.23 -6.31 -11.96
CA ASN A 52 0.24 -5.40 -12.55
C ASN A 52 -0.68 -4.80 -11.46
N GLU A 53 -1.54 -3.85 -11.86
CA GLU A 53 -2.43 -3.16 -10.92
C GLU A 53 -3.53 -4.06 -10.31
N PHE A 54 -3.99 -5.08 -11.04
CA PHE A 54 -5.02 -6.00 -10.55
C PHE A 54 -4.48 -6.89 -9.44
N GLU A 55 -3.28 -7.47 -9.65
CA GLU A 55 -2.56 -8.24 -8.63
C GLU A 55 -2.25 -7.36 -7.41
N ALA A 56 -1.84 -6.12 -7.63
CA ALA A 56 -1.60 -5.18 -6.55
C ALA A 56 -2.87 -4.91 -5.72
N ALA A 57 -4.00 -4.68 -6.38
CA ALA A 57 -5.27 -4.45 -5.70
C ALA A 57 -5.75 -5.69 -4.93
N ASP A 58 -5.62 -6.88 -5.51
CA ASP A 58 -5.95 -8.15 -4.85
C ASP A 58 -5.12 -8.35 -3.58
N LEU A 59 -3.80 -8.25 -3.67
CA LEU A 59 -2.89 -8.37 -2.54
C LEU A 59 -3.16 -7.34 -1.42
N LEU A 60 -3.67 -6.17 -1.78
CA LEU A 60 -4.06 -5.12 -0.83
C LEU A 60 -5.40 -5.39 -0.14
N MET A 61 -6.30 -6.13 -0.79
CA MET A 61 -7.58 -6.58 -0.22
C MET A 61 -7.45 -7.86 0.60
N GLN A 62 -6.41 -8.66 0.36
CA GLN A 62 -6.20 -9.88 1.12
C GLN A 62 -6.03 -9.57 2.63
N PRO A 63 -6.75 -10.29 3.51
CA PRO A 63 -6.56 -10.15 4.95
C PRO A 63 -5.12 -10.56 5.26
N ARG A 64 -4.34 -9.62 5.79
CA ARG A 64 -2.94 -9.89 6.15
C ARG A 64 -2.94 -10.87 7.32
N GLU A 65 -2.50 -12.10 7.09
CA GLU A 65 -2.23 -13.03 8.19
C GLU A 65 -1.22 -12.37 9.14
N PRO A 66 -1.51 -12.33 10.45
CA PRO A 66 -0.56 -11.82 11.42
C PRO A 66 0.71 -12.67 11.32
N ASP A 67 1.85 -11.99 11.19
CA ASP A 67 3.14 -12.68 11.06
C ASP A 67 3.33 -13.58 12.29
N PRO A 68 3.46 -14.92 12.12
CA PRO A 68 3.61 -15.83 13.25
C PRO A 68 4.89 -15.56 14.05
N SER A 69 5.84 -14.78 13.52
CA SER A 69 7.03 -14.31 14.24
C SER A 69 6.71 -13.37 15.41
N LEU A 70 5.52 -12.78 15.48
CA LEU A 70 5.16 -11.83 16.54
C LEU A 70 4.60 -12.53 17.80
N TYR A 71 4.28 -13.82 17.74
CA TYR A 71 3.62 -14.58 18.81
C TYR A 71 4.54 -15.59 19.51
N GLY A 72 5.86 -15.56 19.26
CA GLY A 72 6.81 -16.55 19.76
C GLY A 72 8.01 -15.95 20.49
N ALA A 73 7.80 -15.12 21.51
CA ALA A 73 8.86 -14.70 22.42
C ALA A 73 8.28 -14.43 23.83
N ASP A 74 7.85 -15.50 24.51
CA ASP A 74 7.75 -15.52 25.97
C ASP A 74 8.11 -16.97 26.38
N ASP A 75 9.35 -17.16 26.86
CA ASP A 75 9.85 -18.36 27.55
C ASP A 75 9.99 -18.04 29.03
#